data_AF-A0A7V1Z7J9-F1
#
_entry.id   AF-A0A7V1Z7J9-F1
#
_cell.length_a   1.000
_cell.length_b   1.000
_cell.length_c   1.000
_cell.angle_alpha   90.00
_cell.angle_beta   90.00
_cell.angle_gamma   90.00
#
_symmetry.space_group_name_H-M   'P 1'
#
loop_
_entity.id
_entity.type
_entity.pdbx_description
1 polymer ?
#
loop_
_entity_poly.entity_id
_entity_poly.type
_entity_poly.pdbx_seq_one_letter_code
_entity_poly.pdbx_strand_id
1 'polypeptide(L)'
;MSVPFPEQRSQIRQLAAMVLRRNAEDWPNSWEVILDYARQSAWQNITHALTARGYSPAQIARWDALPEVLRDLTLFWVLTLAAAFTPVSESLLRRLDRRMELTTLTLTIAGQLEFPENQVIRVGPRGDSDEERAV
;
A
#
# COMPACT_ATOMS: atom_id res chain seq x y z
N MET A 1 6.06 14.30 -5.85
CA MET A 1 6.77 13.05 -5.52
C MET A 1 6.51 12.06 -6.64
N SER A 2 7.53 11.34 -7.12
CA SER A 2 7.34 10.29 -8.12
C SER A 2 6.81 9.00 -7.46
N VAL A 3 5.89 8.29 -8.11
CA VAL A 3 5.39 6.99 -7.64
C VAL A 3 6.41 5.91 -7.98
N PRO A 4 6.82 5.04 -7.03
CA PRO A 4 7.83 4.01 -7.29
C PRO A 4 7.35 2.92 -8.27
N PHE A 5 8.28 2.11 -8.76
CA PHE A 5 8.03 0.97 -9.67
C PHE A 5 7.32 1.38 -10.98
N PRO A 6 7.90 2.28 -11.80
CA PRO A 6 7.33 2.66 -13.10
C PRO A 6 7.19 1.47 -14.07
N GLU A 7 8.00 0.44 -13.92
CA GLU A 7 7.94 -0.80 -14.71
C GLU A 7 6.65 -1.59 -14.52
N GLN A 8 5.95 -1.44 -13.39
CA GLN A 8 4.68 -2.12 -13.14
C GLN A 8 3.52 -1.63 -14.03
N ARG A 9 3.69 -0.51 -14.73
CA ARG A 9 2.63 0.07 -15.59
C ARG A 9 2.12 -0.92 -16.64
N SER A 10 3.03 -1.56 -17.36
CA SER A 10 2.68 -2.53 -18.41
C SER A 10 1.96 -3.73 -17.83
N GLN A 11 2.42 -4.22 -16.68
CA GLN A 11 1.78 -5.33 -15.96
C GLN A 11 0.36 -4.97 -15.52
N ILE A 12 0.16 -3.80 -14.91
CA ILE A 12 -1.16 -3.34 -14.46
C ILE A 12 -2.09 -3.16 -15.66
N ARG A 13 -1.60 -2.63 -16.78
CA ARG A 13 -2.37 -2.50 -18.02
C ARG A 13 -2.83 -3.87 -18.52
N GLN A 14 -1.94 -4.87 -18.58
CA GLN A 14 -2.28 -6.24 -18.97
C GLN A 14 -3.31 -6.89 -18.03
N LEU A 15 -3.12 -6.76 -16.71
CA LEU A 15 -4.05 -7.30 -15.71
C LEU A 15 -5.44 -6.67 -15.83
N ALA A 16 -5.49 -5.35 -15.97
CA ALA A 16 -6.75 -4.64 -16.14
C ALA A 16 -7.44 -5.05 -17.47
N ALA A 17 -6.68 -5.23 -18.55
CA ALA A 17 -7.20 -5.69 -19.84
C ALA A 17 -7.81 -7.11 -19.74
N MET A 18 -7.12 -8.03 -19.06
CA MET A 18 -7.63 -9.36 -18.77
C MET A 18 -8.94 -9.33 -17.97
N VAL A 19 -8.99 -8.53 -16.90
CA VAL A 19 -10.19 -8.39 -16.05
C VAL A 19 -11.37 -7.82 -16.83
N LEU A 20 -11.11 -6.79 -17.64
CA LEU A 20 -12.14 -6.12 -18.45
C LEU A 20 -12.46 -6.87 -19.75
N ARG A 21 -11.80 -8.02 -20.01
CA ARG A 21 -11.95 -8.85 -21.20
C ARG A 21 -11.76 -8.04 -22.50
N ARG A 22 -10.75 -7.19 -22.52
CA ARG A 22 -10.35 -6.37 -23.68
C ARG A 22 -8.90 -6.63 -24.03
N ASN A 23 -8.51 -6.33 -25.25
CA ASN A 23 -7.11 -6.35 -25.62
C ASN A 23 -6.41 -5.09 -25.09
N ALA A 24 -5.22 -5.25 -24.50
CA ALA A 24 -4.48 -4.13 -23.89
C ALA A 24 -4.01 -3.10 -24.93
N GLU A 25 -3.77 -3.55 -26.16
CA GLU A 25 -3.30 -2.73 -27.29
C GLU A 25 -4.41 -1.80 -27.82
N ASP A 26 -5.67 -2.18 -27.65
CA ASP A 26 -6.83 -1.41 -28.13
C ASP A 26 -7.17 -0.22 -27.22
N TRP A 27 -6.43 -0.04 -26.12
CA TRP A 27 -6.76 0.98 -25.13
C TRP A 27 -6.25 2.36 -25.55
N PRO A 28 -7.10 3.39 -25.48
CA PRO A 28 -6.74 4.74 -25.89
C PRO A 28 -5.65 5.31 -25.00
N ASN A 29 -4.91 6.30 -25.51
CA ASN A 29 -3.86 7.00 -24.74
C ASN A 29 -4.39 7.66 -23.45
N SER A 30 -5.68 8.01 -23.39
CA SER A 30 -6.35 8.50 -22.18
C SER A 30 -6.32 7.48 -21.03
N TRP A 31 -6.08 6.21 -21.33
CA TRP A 31 -5.85 5.18 -20.32
C TRP A 31 -4.59 5.44 -19.49
N GLU A 32 -3.53 5.99 -20.08
CA GLU A 32 -2.31 6.31 -19.34
C GLU A 32 -2.57 7.35 -18.26
N VAL A 33 -3.51 8.29 -18.50
CA VAL A 33 -3.95 9.27 -17.50
C VAL A 33 -4.69 8.58 -16.34
N ILE A 34 -5.56 7.61 -16.64
CA ILE A 34 -6.24 6.81 -15.62
C ILE A 34 -5.23 6.04 -14.78
N LEU A 35 -4.25 5.42 -15.42
CA LEU A 35 -3.20 4.66 -14.76
C LEU A 35 -2.34 5.56 -13.86
N ASP A 36 -1.94 6.74 -14.34
CA ASP A 36 -1.18 7.72 -13.55
C ASP A 36 -1.94 8.15 -12.31
N TYR A 37 -3.21 8.51 -12.48
CA TYR A 37 -4.06 8.91 -11.37
C TYR A 37 -4.26 7.78 -10.36
N ALA A 38 -4.50 6.55 -10.83
CA ALA A 38 -4.66 5.38 -9.98
C ALA A 38 -3.38 5.05 -9.20
N ARG A 39 -2.21 5.12 -9.86
CA ARG A 39 -0.90 4.94 -9.23
C ARG A 39 -0.65 5.98 -8.13
N GLN A 40 -0.96 7.23 -8.43
CA GLN A 40 -0.84 8.32 -7.45
C GLN A 40 -1.78 8.12 -6.26
N SER A 41 -3.02 7.72 -6.51
CA SER A 41 -4.01 7.44 -5.46
C SER A 41 -3.61 6.26 -4.58
N ALA A 42 -3.08 5.18 -5.17
CA ALA A 42 -2.56 4.04 -4.45
C ALA A 42 -1.37 4.43 -3.56
N TRP A 43 -0.42 5.19 -4.11
CA TRP A 43 0.75 5.66 -3.36
C TRP A 43 0.38 6.60 -2.21
N GLN A 44 -0.59 7.50 -2.41
CA GLN A 44 -1.11 8.36 -1.36
C GLN A 44 -1.78 7.57 -0.24
N ASN A 45 -2.59 6.54 -0.56
CA ASN A 45 -3.19 5.68 0.46
C ASN A 45 -2.12 4.98 1.31
N ILE A 46 -1.10 4.40 0.67
CA ILE A 46 0.00 3.71 1.35
C ILE A 46 0.76 4.68 2.26
N THR A 47 1.22 5.80 1.69
CA THR A 47 2.03 6.77 2.44
C THR A 47 1.26 7.44 3.57
N HIS A 48 0.02 7.85 3.36
CA HIS A 48 -0.79 8.42 4.43
C HIS A 48 -1.06 7.41 5.55
N ALA A 49 -1.45 6.17 5.23
CA ALA A 49 -1.76 5.16 6.24
C ALA A 49 -0.53 4.80 7.08
N LEU A 50 0.64 4.63 6.44
CA LEU A 50 1.85 4.23 7.14
C LEU A 50 2.50 5.40 7.89
N THR A 51 2.47 6.62 7.35
CA THR A 51 2.98 7.80 8.08
C THR A 51 2.09 8.13 9.28
N ALA A 52 0.76 7.96 9.18
CA ALA A 52 -0.15 8.08 10.33
C ALA A 52 0.16 7.06 11.45
N ARG A 53 0.78 5.93 11.10
CA ARG A 53 1.26 4.91 12.05
C ARG A 53 2.68 5.18 12.54
N GLY A 54 3.33 6.26 12.08
CA GLY A 54 4.64 6.72 12.52
C GLY A 54 5.83 6.17 11.73
N TYR A 55 5.59 5.48 10.60
CA TYR A 55 6.66 5.05 9.71
C TYR A 55 7.18 6.22 8.88
N SER A 56 8.50 6.30 8.68
CA SER A 56 9.09 7.36 7.86
C SER A 56 8.95 7.06 6.37
N PRO A 57 9.01 8.09 5.51
CA PRO A 57 9.05 7.87 4.06
C PRO A 57 10.19 6.96 3.60
N ALA A 58 11.33 6.98 4.31
CA ALA A 58 12.48 6.13 4.01
C ALA A 58 12.20 4.66 4.33
N GLN A 59 11.54 4.37 5.45
CA GLN A 59 11.10 3.00 5.78
C GLN A 59 10.06 2.51 4.76
N ILE A 60 9.08 3.34 4.42
CA ILE A 60 8.03 2.99 3.45
C ILE A 60 8.64 2.67 2.08
N ALA A 61 9.60 3.46 1.59
CA ALA A 61 10.24 3.25 0.29
C ALA A 61 11.07 1.95 0.22
N ARG A 62 11.51 1.42 1.36
CA ARG A 62 12.31 0.19 1.47
C ARG A 62 11.48 -1.03 1.87
N TRP A 63 10.18 -0.86 2.09
CA TRP A 63 9.30 -1.92 2.54
C TRP A 63 9.20 -3.05 1.50
N ASP A 64 9.50 -4.27 1.94
CA ASP A 64 9.61 -5.45 1.06
C ASP A 64 8.31 -5.73 0.29
N ALA A 65 7.15 -5.56 0.92
CA ALA A 65 5.83 -5.83 0.30
C ALA A 65 5.27 -4.63 -0.46
N LEU A 66 5.96 -3.48 -0.50
CA LEU A 66 5.49 -2.29 -1.20
C LEU A 66 5.16 -2.54 -2.69
N PRO A 67 5.99 -3.25 -3.48
CA PRO A 67 5.68 -3.48 -4.89
C PRO A 67 4.35 -4.20 -5.09
N GLU A 68 4.06 -5.21 -4.27
CA GLU A 68 2.84 -6.00 -4.36
C GLU A 68 1.61 -5.18 -3.96
N VAL A 69 1.69 -4.51 -2.80
CA VAL A 69 0.60 -3.70 -2.26
C VAL A 69 0.28 -2.51 -3.18
N LEU A 70 1.29 -1.87 -3.74
CA LEU A 70 1.11 -0.78 -4.71
C LEU A 70 0.44 -1.28 -5.99
N ARG A 71 0.86 -2.43 -6.53
CA ARG A 71 0.23 -3.04 -7.71
C ARG A 71 -1.25 -3.31 -7.47
N ASP A 72 -1.60 -3.96 -6.37
CA ASP A 72 -2.97 -4.36 -6.06
C ASP A 72 -3.87 -3.13 -5.85
N LEU A 73 -3.41 -2.15 -5.09
CA LEU A 73 -4.15 -0.90 -4.88
C LEU A 73 -4.26 -0.05 -6.14
N THR A 74 -3.25 -0.09 -7.02
CA THR A 74 -3.34 0.58 -8.32
C THR A 74 -4.40 -0.10 -9.18
N LEU A 75 -4.41 -1.43 -9.24
CA LEU A 75 -5.43 -2.18 -9.99
C LEU A 75 -6.83 -1.93 -9.42
N PHE A 76 -6.97 -1.88 -8.10
CA PHE A 76 -8.22 -1.48 -7.44
C PHE A 76 -8.73 -0.12 -7.93
N TRP A 77 -7.88 0.91 -7.95
CA TRP A 77 -8.29 2.25 -8.40
C TRP A 77 -8.58 2.30 -9.89
N VAL A 78 -7.76 1.64 -10.71
CA VAL A 78 -8.00 1.51 -12.15
C VAL A 78 -9.40 0.92 -12.41
N LEU A 79 -9.72 -0.19 -11.76
CA LEU A 79 -10.99 -0.87 -11.94
C LEU A 79 -12.17 -0.08 -11.33
N THR A 80 -11.94 0.65 -10.24
CA THR A 80 -12.94 1.54 -9.64
C THR A 80 -13.31 2.68 -10.58
N LEU A 81 -12.33 3.29 -11.25
CA LEU A 81 -12.57 4.33 -12.25
C LEU A 81 -13.22 3.76 -13.52
N ALA A 82 -12.78 2.58 -13.96
CA ALA A 82 -13.37 1.89 -15.10
C ALA A 82 -14.83 1.47 -14.84
N ALA A 83 -15.22 1.21 -13.58
CA ALA A 83 -16.58 0.82 -13.21
C ALA A 83 -17.65 1.86 -13.64
N ALA A 84 -17.26 3.12 -13.84
CA ALA A 84 -18.15 4.16 -14.37
C ALA A 84 -18.54 3.94 -15.85
N PHE A 85 -17.74 3.17 -16.59
CA PHE A 85 -17.90 2.97 -18.04
C PHE A 85 -18.14 1.52 -18.43
N THR A 86 -17.83 0.57 -17.56
CA THR A 86 -18.00 -0.87 -17.82
C THR A 86 -18.35 -1.60 -16.52
N PRO A 87 -19.20 -2.64 -16.56
CA PRO A 87 -19.48 -3.44 -15.37
C PRO A 87 -18.20 -4.09 -14.83
N VAL A 88 -17.91 -3.84 -13.56
CA VAL A 88 -16.81 -4.46 -12.82
C VAL A 88 -17.39 -5.18 -11.61
N SER A 89 -16.92 -6.41 -11.35
CA SER A 89 -17.40 -7.19 -10.22
C SER A 89 -17.00 -6.55 -8.89
N GLU A 90 -17.98 -6.25 -8.03
CA GLU A 90 -17.71 -5.77 -6.67
C GLU A 90 -16.92 -6.78 -5.81
N SER A 91 -17.11 -8.08 -6.04
CA SER A 91 -16.34 -9.10 -5.30
C SER A 91 -14.86 -9.06 -5.68
N LEU A 92 -14.54 -8.70 -6.94
CA LEU A 92 -13.17 -8.49 -7.37
C LEU A 92 -12.60 -7.21 -6.77
N LEU A 93 -13.34 -6.10 -6.79
CA LEU A 93 -12.90 -4.84 -6.17
C LEU A 93 -12.60 -5.03 -4.69
N ARG A 94 -13.47 -5.72 -3.95
CA ARG A 94 -13.24 -6.05 -2.54
C ARG A 94 -11.98 -6.86 -2.29
N ARG A 95 -11.62 -7.79 -3.19
CA ARG A 95 -10.41 -8.61 -3.07
C ARG A 95 -9.12 -7.81 -3.33
N LEU A 96 -9.20 -6.74 -4.13
CA LEU A 96 -8.07 -5.86 -4.44
C LEU A 96 -7.94 -4.70 -3.46
N ASP A 97 -8.98 -4.41 -2.68
CA ASP A 97 -8.98 -3.32 -1.72
C ASP A 97 -8.18 -3.66 -0.47
N ARG A 98 -6.88 -3.38 -0.51
CA ARG A 98 -5.94 -3.60 0.60
C ARG A 98 -5.87 -2.42 1.58
N ARG A 99 -6.72 -1.39 1.45
CA ARG A 99 -6.61 -0.17 2.26
C ARG A 99 -6.77 -0.44 3.75
N MET A 100 -7.64 -1.38 4.11
CA MET A 100 -7.82 -1.78 5.51
C MET A 100 -6.60 -2.51 6.07
N GLU A 101 -5.89 -3.30 5.26
CA GLU A 101 -4.68 -4.00 5.68
C GLU A 101 -3.56 -3.02 6.06
N LEU A 102 -3.48 -1.86 5.39
CA LEU A 102 -2.47 -0.83 5.69
C LEU A 102 -2.54 -0.32 7.14
N THR A 103 -3.67 -0.51 7.82
CA THR A 103 -3.83 -0.11 9.22
C THR A 103 -3.17 -1.08 10.20
N THR A 104 -2.94 -2.33 9.79
CA THR A 104 -2.44 -3.41 10.66
C THR A 104 -1.14 -4.05 10.16
N LEU A 105 -0.79 -3.93 8.88
CA LEU A 105 0.39 -4.53 8.27
C LEU A 105 1.68 -4.08 8.93
N THR A 106 2.58 -5.01 9.25
CA THR A 106 3.91 -4.65 9.74
C THR A 106 4.87 -4.44 8.58
N LEU A 107 5.75 -3.45 8.68
CA LEU A 107 6.81 -3.25 7.70
C LEU A 107 7.92 -4.26 7.95
N THR A 108 8.37 -4.89 6.88
CA THR A 108 9.64 -5.62 6.85
C THR A 108 10.57 -4.96 5.84
N ILE A 109 11.85 -4.87 6.18
CA ILE A 109 12.91 -4.38 5.29
C ILE A 109 14.02 -5.43 5.30
N ALA A 110 14.34 -5.99 4.13
CA ALA A 110 15.31 -7.09 4.00
C ALA A 110 14.98 -8.28 4.94
N GLY A 111 13.68 -8.58 5.10
CA GLY A 111 13.20 -9.65 5.96
C GLY A 111 13.25 -9.37 7.47
N GLN A 112 13.67 -8.18 7.89
CA GLN A 112 13.65 -7.77 9.30
C GLN A 112 12.43 -6.91 9.60
N LEU A 113 11.84 -7.11 10.78
CA LEU A 113 10.69 -6.33 11.24
C LEU A 113 11.10 -4.90 11.58
N GLU A 114 10.37 -3.94 11.06
CA GLU A 114 10.62 -2.51 11.26
C GLU A 114 9.50 -1.87 12.06
N PHE A 115 9.90 -1.03 13.00
CA PHE A 115 9.00 -0.33 13.90
C PHE A 115 8.90 1.15 13.53
N PRO A 116 7.76 1.81 13.81
CA PRO A 116 7.62 3.24 13.59
C PRO A 116 8.70 4.02 14.35
N GLU A 117 9.36 4.97 13.69
CA GLU A 117 10.43 5.79 14.27
C GLU A 117 9.95 6.62 15.47
N ASN A 118 8.67 7.01 15.47
CA ASN A 118 8.06 7.83 16.53
C ASN A 118 7.43 7.01 17.67
N GLN A 119 7.78 5.73 17.85
CA GLN A 119 7.41 5.05 19.08
C GLN A 119 8.19 5.65 20.26
N VAL A 120 7.55 6.58 20.96
CA VAL A 120 7.96 6.93 22.33
C VAL A 120 7.78 5.66 23.15
N ILE A 121 8.85 4.88 23.31
CA ILE A 121 8.87 3.77 24.25
C ILE A 121 8.72 4.41 25.63
N ARG A 122 7.50 4.44 26.17
CA ARG A 122 7.30 4.66 27.59
C ARG A 122 7.80 3.41 28.29
N VAL A 123 9.11 3.36 28.55
CA VAL A 123 9.66 2.47 29.56
C VAL A 123 9.05 2.97 30.87
N GLY A 124 7.95 2.32 31.30
CA GLY A 124 7.46 2.49 32.65
C GLY A 124 8.61 2.23 33.62
N PRO A 125 8.69 2.94 34.76
CA PRO A 125 9.77 2.73 35.70
C PRO A 125 9.88 1.24 36.01
N ARG A 126 11.08 0.69 35.80
CA ARG A 126 11.44 -0.66 36.20
C ARG A 126 11.11 -0.71 37.69
N GLY A 127 10.10 -1.50 38.05
CA GLY A 127 9.80 -1.78 39.45
C GLY A 127 10.96 -2.58 40.01
N ASP A 128 12.06 -1.92 40.35
CA ASP A 128 13.04 -2.41 41.29
C ASP A 128 12.34 -2.36 42.65
N SER A 129 11.59 -3.41 42.93
CA SER A 129 11.17 -3.75 44.28
C SER A 129 11.67 -5.16 44.57
N ASP A 130 12.99 -5.31 44.49
CA ASP A 130 13.70 -6.31 45.27
C ASP A 130 14.21 -5.63 46.55
N GLU A 131 13.62 -6.10 47.63
CA GLU A 131 14.22 -6.37 48.94
C GLU A 131 14.89 -5.26 49.77
N GLU A 132 14.58 -5.38 51.07
CA GLU A 132 15.47 -5.10 52.20
C GLU A 132 15.28 -3.75 52.91
N ARG A 133 14.46 -3.80 53.99
CA ARG A 133 15.01 -3.59 55.34
C ARG A 133 14.08 -4.12 56.43
N ALA A 134 14.61 -5.12 57.13
CA ALA A 134 14.20 -5.57 58.45
C ALA A 134 14.15 -4.41 59.46
N VAL A 135 13.13 -4.40 60.33
CA VAL A 135 13.21 -4.53 61.81
C VAL A 135 11.85 -5.02 62.31
#